data_AF-A0A537N1S3-F1
#
_entry.id   AF-A0A537N1S3-F1
#
_cell.length_a   1.000
_cell.length_b   1.000
_cell.length_c   1.000
_cell.angle_alpha   90.00
_cell.angle_beta   90.00
_cell.angle_gamma   90.00
#
_symmetry.space_group_name_H-M   'P 1'
#
loop_
_entity.id
_entity.type
_entity.pdbx_description
1 polymer ?
#
loop_
_entity_poly.entity_id
_entity_poly.type
_entity_poly.pdbx_seq_one_letter_code
_entity_poly.pdbx_strand_id
1 'polypeptide(L)' 'GSWVIEGKAAGVGMREDERRITHNNSRFVPHYFR' A
#
# COMPACT_ATOMS: atom_id res chain seq x y z
N GLY A 1 -0.65 0.55 2.75
CA GLY A 1 -1.65 0.03 3.70
C GLY A 1 -1.59 -1.49 3.72
N SER A 2 -1.90 -2.09 4.87
CA SER A 2 -2.05 -3.54 5.03
C SER A 2 -3.52 -3.90 5.23
N TRP A 3 -3.89 -5.13 4.90
CA TRP A 3 -5.25 -5.63 5.11
C TRP A 3 -5.26 -6.91 5.94
N VAL A 4 -6.35 -7.07 6.67
CA VAL A 4 -6.65 -8.23 7.51
C VAL A 4 -7.93 -8.86 6.99
N ILE A 5 -7.91 -10.17 6.78
CA ILE A 5 -9.08 -10.96 6.36
C ILE A 5 -9.25 -12.07 7.40
N GLU A 6 -10.44 -12.15 8.01
CA GLU A 6 -10.75 -13.11 9.08
C GLU A 6 -9.73 -13.09 10.24
N GLY A 7 -9.30 -11.89 10.63
CA GLY A 7 -8.30 -11.73 11.71
C GLY A 7 -6.87 -12.11 11.34
N LYS A 8 -6.62 -12.56 10.10
CA LYS A 8 -5.29 -12.90 9.59
C LYS A 8 -4.76 -11.81 8.69
N ALA A 9 -3.47 -11.50 8.82
CA ALA A 9 -2.77 -10.63 7.88
C ALA A 9 -2.84 -11.27 6.48
N ALA A 10 -3.38 -10.54 5.52
CA ALA A 10 -3.65 -11.06 4.17
C ALA A 10 -2.87 -10.33 3.08
N GLY A 11 -2.15 -9.26 3.44
CA GLY A 11 -1.14 -8.63 2.59
C GLY A 11 -0.95 -7.14 2.84
N VAL A 12 -0.10 -6.56 2.00
CA VAL A 12 0.28 -5.16 2.03
C VAL A 12 0.38 -4.61 0.60
N GLY A 13 -0.02 -3.36 0.42
CA GLY A 13 0.15 -2.61 -0.81
C GLY A 13 0.65 -1.21 -0.47
N MET A 14 1.55 -0.66 -1.27
CA MET A 14 2.11 0.67 -1.02
C MET A 14 1.70 1.62 -2.15
N ARG A 15 1.40 2.86 -1.74
CA ARG A 15 1.13 3.96 -2.63
C ARG A 15 2.25 4.97 -2.48
N GLU A 16 2.68 5.54 -3.58
CA GLU A 16 3.72 6.56 -3.61
C GLU A 16 3.19 7.84 -4.23
N ASP A 17 3.69 8.96 -3.71
CA ASP A 17 3.37 10.30 -4.16
C ASP A 17 4.64 11.15 -4.18
N GLU A 18 4.67 12.16 -5.04
CA GLU A 18 5.77 13.14 -5.05
C GLU A 18 5.64 14.14 -3.90
N ARG A 19 4.44 14.28 -3.32
CA ARG A 19 4.18 15.11 -2.14
C ARG A 19 4.40 14.34 -0.86
N ARG A 20 4.48 15.06 0.27
CA ARG A 20 4.73 14.48 1.60
C ARG A 20 3.58 13.63 2.15
N ILE A 21 2.37 13.79 1.63
CA ILE A 21 1.16 13.10 2.09
C ILE A 21 0.51 12.44 0.87
N THR A 22 0.28 11.13 0.94
CA THR A 22 -0.46 10.39 -0.09
C THR A 22 -1.91 10.87 -0.16
N HIS A 23 -2.46 10.98 -1.37
CA HIS A 23 -3.83 11.40 -1.63
C HIS A 23 -4.56 10.43 -2.54
N ASN A 24 -5.80 10.75 -2.90
CA ASN A 24 -6.69 9.83 -3.62
C ASN A 24 -6.15 9.39 -4.99
N ASN A 25 -5.27 10.16 -5.63
CA ASN A 25 -4.70 9.81 -6.94
C ASN A 25 -3.24 9.34 -6.86
N SER A 26 -2.68 9.16 -5.66
CA SER A 26 -1.32 8.60 -5.51
C SER A 26 -1.22 7.22 -6.17
N ARG A 27 -0.10 6.94 -6.79
CA ARG A 27 0.06 5.75 -7.64
C ARG A 27 0.19 4.50 -6.79
N PHE A 28 -0.33 3.40 -7.27
CA PHE A 28 0.13 2.08 -6.84
C PHE A 28 1.33 1.71 -7.70
N VAL A 29 2.46 1.43 -7.04
CA VAL A 29 3.66 0.93 -7.72
C VAL A 29 4.00 -0.45 -7.16
N PRO A 30 4.52 -1.39 -7.97
CA PRO A 30 4.88 -2.71 -7.48
C PRO A 30 6.06 -2.65 -6.51
N HIS A 31 5.91 -3.25 -5.33
CA HIS A 31 7.00 -3.46 -4.37
C HIS A 31 7.30 -4.94 -4.28
N TYR A 32 8.48 -5.31 -4.76
CA TYR A 32 8.98 -6.67 -4.65
C TYR A 32 9.61 -6.87 -3.27
N PHE A 33 9.09 -7.83 -2.51
CA PHE A 33 9.67 -8.30 -1.26
C PHE A 33 10.45 -9.60 -1.55
N ARG A 34 11.72 -9.66 -1.15
CA ARG A 34 12.58 -10.83 -1.29
C ARG A 34 12.70 -11.59 0.02
#